data_AF-A0A7K2YX69-F1
#
_entry.id   AF-A0A7K2YX69-F1
#
_cell.length_a   1.000
_cell.length_b   1.000
_cell.length_c   1.000
_cell.angle_alpha   90.00
_cell.angle_beta   90.00
_cell.angle_gamma   90.00
#
_symmetry.space_group_name_H-M   'P 1'
#
loop_
_entity.id
_entity.type
_entity.pdbx_description
1 polymer ?
#
loop_
_entity_poly.entity_id
_entity_poly.type
_entity_poly.pdbx_seq_one_letter_code
_entity_poly.pdbx_strand_id
1 'polypeptide(L)'
;VGLNDVNAYWDGSRIVIGHDTRSQWLGAMDIVGHEFAHGVDATSPGYPFAQPGLAEGTGDIMGALTEAYANEPAPFDTPDYTVGEMVDLDGGGPLRYMYNPSLTGDPNCYSSTLPPDEHTASGPLNHWFYLLAEGSNPGGGKPNSPTCNGSTVTGVGIQTAGRVFYGGLLLRTSGTKYVQERRQTLAAAKALDPTCGVFLKTKAAWNAVRVPPAPGEPNCP
;
A
#
# COMPACT_ATOMS: atom_id res chain seq x y z
N VAL A 1 -19.00 11.16 -9.59
CA VAL A 1 -18.70 12.59 -9.36
C VAL A 1 -19.99 13.34 -9.11
N GLY A 2 -20.02 14.23 -8.11
CA GLY A 2 -21.19 15.05 -7.78
C GLY A 2 -21.72 14.91 -6.36
N LEU A 3 -20.97 14.27 -5.45
CA LEU A 3 -21.31 14.23 -4.03
C LEU A 3 -20.99 15.58 -3.37
N ASN A 4 -21.89 16.08 -2.51
CA ASN A 4 -21.70 17.33 -1.78
C ASN A 4 -21.13 17.09 -0.38
N ASP A 5 -20.02 16.35 -0.32
CA ASP A 5 -19.26 16.06 0.90
C ASP A 5 -17.77 16.10 0.60
N VAL A 6 -16.97 16.37 1.66
CA VAL A 6 -15.51 16.31 1.59
C VAL A 6 -15.03 14.87 1.73
N ASN A 7 -15.26 14.06 0.68
CA ASN A 7 -14.86 12.66 0.66
C ASN A 7 -14.92 12.02 -0.73
N ALA A 8 -14.19 10.92 -0.91
CA ALA A 8 -14.39 9.93 -1.96
C ALA A 8 -14.56 8.56 -1.28
N TYR A 9 -15.39 7.67 -1.84
CA TYR A 9 -15.55 6.32 -1.29
C TYR A 9 -16.14 5.35 -2.32
N TRP A 10 -15.86 4.06 -2.15
CA TRP A 10 -16.62 2.95 -2.74
C TRP A 10 -17.87 2.62 -1.92
N ASP A 11 -19.06 2.60 -2.54
CA ASP A 11 -20.35 2.39 -1.85
C ASP A 11 -20.82 0.92 -1.79
N GLY A 12 -19.98 -0.02 -2.26
CA GLY A 12 -20.36 -1.42 -2.47
C GLY A 12 -20.77 -1.76 -3.90
N SER A 13 -20.99 -0.74 -4.75
CA SER A 13 -21.40 -0.93 -6.15
C SER A 13 -20.72 -0.01 -7.15
N ARG A 14 -20.35 1.20 -6.72
CA ARG A 14 -19.70 2.22 -7.54
C ARG A 14 -18.82 3.11 -6.68
N ILE A 15 -17.95 3.85 -7.34
CA ILE A 15 -17.19 4.93 -6.71
C ILE A 15 -18.03 6.20 -6.68
N VAL A 16 -18.07 6.82 -5.52
CA VAL A 16 -18.72 8.11 -5.27
C VAL A 16 -17.61 9.14 -5.02
N ILE A 17 -17.60 10.18 -5.85
CA ILE A 17 -16.59 11.25 -5.79
C ILE A 17 -17.26 12.55 -5.34
N GLY A 18 -16.82 13.05 -4.19
CA GLY A 18 -17.11 14.38 -3.64
C GLY A 18 -15.99 15.37 -3.95
N HIS A 19 -15.80 16.36 -3.07
CA HIS A 19 -14.92 17.50 -3.32
C HIS A 19 -13.92 17.76 -2.18
N ASP A 20 -12.90 18.57 -2.39
CA ASP A 20 -12.03 19.08 -1.32
C ASP A 20 -12.68 20.28 -0.59
N THR A 21 -12.01 20.83 0.42
CA THR A 21 -12.49 22.04 1.12
C THR A 21 -12.59 23.29 0.22
N ARG A 22 -12.04 23.26 -1.00
CA ARG A 22 -12.06 24.32 -2.03
C ARG A 22 -13.05 24.03 -3.17
N SER A 23 -13.92 23.03 -2.99
CA SER A 23 -14.92 22.58 -3.97
C SER A 23 -14.35 22.05 -5.29
N GLN A 24 -13.11 21.56 -5.29
CA GLN A 24 -12.52 20.80 -6.40
C GLN A 24 -12.88 19.32 -6.27
N TRP A 25 -13.23 18.66 -7.38
CA TRP A 25 -13.56 17.23 -7.35
C TRP A 25 -12.34 16.38 -7.02
N LEU A 26 -12.53 15.35 -6.20
CA LEU A 26 -11.49 14.39 -5.82
C LEU A 26 -11.23 13.37 -6.93
N GLY A 27 -10.76 13.85 -8.08
CA GLY A 27 -10.52 13.07 -9.30
C GLY A 27 -9.05 12.72 -9.55
N ALA A 28 -8.18 12.81 -8.53
CA ALA A 28 -6.79 12.40 -8.63
C ALA A 28 -6.66 10.90 -8.92
N MET A 29 -5.56 10.51 -9.58
CA MET A 29 -5.42 9.17 -10.15
C MET A 29 -5.33 8.13 -9.03
N ASP A 30 -4.54 8.43 -8.00
CA ASP A 30 -4.39 7.60 -6.83
C ASP A 30 -5.67 7.46 -6.01
N ILE A 31 -6.43 8.53 -5.79
CA ILE A 31 -7.71 8.50 -5.07
C ILE A 31 -8.70 7.63 -5.83
N VAL A 32 -8.84 7.82 -7.14
CA VAL A 32 -9.76 7.00 -7.95
C VAL A 32 -9.28 5.54 -7.99
N GLY A 33 -7.97 5.31 -8.11
CA GLY A 33 -7.37 3.97 -8.07
C GLY A 33 -7.59 3.27 -6.71
N HIS A 34 -7.46 4.01 -5.62
CA HIS A 34 -7.71 3.59 -4.25
C HIS A 34 -9.16 3.13 -4.09
N GLU A 35 -10.12 3.94 -4.53
CA GLU A 35 -11.54 3.58 -4.43
C GLU A 35 -11.91 2.36 -5.28
N PHE A 36 -11.31 2.20 -6.47
CA PHE A 36 -11.50 0.98 -7.26
C PHE A 36 -10.92 -0.25 -6.56
N ALA A 37 -9.83 -0.10 -5.81
CA ALA A 37 -9.20 -1.19 -5.09
C ALA A 37 -10.05 -1.71 -3.93
N HIS A 38 -10.87 -0.88 -3.28
CA HIS A 38 -11.89 -1.38 -2.36
C HIS A 38 -12.90 -2.32 -3.05
N GLY A 39 -13.30 -1.99 -4.28
CA GLY A 39 -14.13 -2.88 -5.10
C GLY A 39 -13.41 -4.20 -5.46
N VAL A 40 -12.11 -4.12 -5.77
CA VAL A 40 -11.27 -5.31 -5.99
C VAL A 40 -11.22 -6.16 -4.73
N ASP A 41 -10.95 -5.59 -3.56
CA ASP A 41 -10.90 -6.33 -2.30
C ASP A 41 -12.24 -6.97 -1.96
N ALA A 42 -13.35 -6.22 -2.09
CA ALA A 42 -14.70 -6.70 -1.83
C ALA A 42 -15.11 -7.89 -2.72
N THR A 43 -14.46 -8.06 -3.88
CA THR A 43 -14.69 -9.16 -4.82
C THR A 43 -13.57 -10.20 -4.87
N SER A 44 -12.51 -10.00 -4.08
CA SER A 44 -11.37 -10.90 -3.98
C SER A 44 -11.48 -11.84 -2.78
N PRO A 45 -10.74 -12.97 -2.77
CA PRO A 45 -10.74 -13.88 -1.65
C PRO A 45 -10.37 -13.20 -0.33
N GLY A 46 -11.04 -13.58 0.76
CA GLY A 46 -10.61 -13.26 2.11
C GLY A 46 -11.04 -11.92 2.70
N TYR A 47 -11.72 -11.06 1.93
CA TYR A 47 -12.45 -9.92 2.49
C TYR A 47 -13.70 -10.39 3.28
N PRO A 48 -14.04 -9.76 4.42
CA PRO A 48 -13.28 -8.74 5.14
C PRO A 48 -12.11 -9.34 5.94
N PHE A 49 -11.11 -8.51 6.21
CA PHE A 49 -9.91 -8.90 6.95
C PHE A 49 -10.11 -8.91 8.47
N ALA A 50 -9.25 -9.63 9.20
CA ALA A 50 -9.31 -9.75 10.66
C ALA A 50 -8.39 -8.77 11.40
N GLN A 51 -7.65 -7.92 10.68
CA GLN A 51 -6.90 -6.79 11.25
C GLN A 51 -7.13 -5.55 10.40
N PRO A 52 -7.22 -4.37 11.03
CA PRO A 52 -7.36 -3.12 10.32
C PRO A 52 -6.08 -2.76 9.56
N GLY A 53 -6.21 -1.91 8.57
CA GLY A 53 -5.15 -1.37 7.73
C GLY A 53 -4.93 -2.10 6.42
N LEU A 54 -5.39 -3.35 6.30
CA LEU A 54 -5.16 -4.14 5.09
C LEU A 54 -6.03 -3.68 3.92
N ALA A 55 -7.25 -3.20 4.18
CA ALA A 55 -8.12 -2.69 3.13
C ALA A 55 -7.62 -1.33 2.62
N GLU A 56 -7.40 -0.38 3.53
CA GLU A 56 -6.87 0.96 3.19
C GLU A 56 -5.49 0.91 2.55
N GLY A 57 -4.57 0.10 3.08
CA GLY A 57 -3.26 -0.06 2.48
C GLY A 57 -3.31 -0.76 1.11
N THR A 58 -4.32 -1.61 0.86
CA THR A 58 -4.56 -2.14 -0.51
C THR A 58 -5.00 -1.02 -1.45
N GLY A 59 -5.86 -0.12 -0.98
CA GLY A 59 -6.23 1.11 -1.67
C GLY A 59 -5.02 1.93 -2.10
N ASP A 60 -4.18 2.31 -1.13
CA ASP A 60 -3.00 3.15 -1.37
C ASP A 60 -2.00 2.48 -2.33
N ILE A 61 -1.75 1.17 -2.16
CA ILE A 61 -0.86 0.42 -3.07
C ILE A 61 -1.39 0.43 -4.50
N MET A 62 -2.69 0.24 -4.69
CA MET A 62 -3.29 0.25 -6.03
C MET A 62 -3.36 1.66 -6.61
N GLY A 63 -3.53 2.70 -5.79
CA GLY A 63 -3.39 4.09 -6.18
C GLY A 63 -2.00 4.37 -6.75
N ALA A 64 -0.94 4.13 -5.99
CA ALA A 64 0.45 4.32 -6.42
C ALA A 64 0.82 3.45 -7.65
N LEU A 65 0.29 2.23 -7.74
CA LEU A 65 0.46 1.39 -8.94
C LEU A 65 -0.24 1.98 -10.17
N THR A 66 -1.39 2.62 -9.98
CA THR A 66 -2.16 3.26 -11.06
C THR A 66 -1.44 4.50 -11.57
N GLU A 67 -0.96 5.36 -10.67
CA GLU A 67 -0.10 6.50 -11.03
C GLU A 67 1.13 6.03 -11.80
N ALA A 68 1.88 5.06 -11.26
CA ALA A 68 3.08 4.54 -11.89
C ALA A 68 2.83 3.90 -13.26
N TYR A 69 1.63 3.34 -13.47
CA TYR A 69 1.22 2.83 -14.77
C TYR A 69 0.89 3.95 -15.75
N ALA A 70 0.12 4.95 -15.31
CA ALA A 70 -0.26 6.10 -16.14
C ALA A 70 0.97 6.95 -16.52
N ASN A 71 1.90 7.13 -15.57
CA ASN A 71 3.15 7.86 -15.73
C ASN A 71 2.95 9.24 -16.35
N GLU A 72 1.95 9.96 -15.85
CA GLU A 72 1.66 11.31 -16.29
C GLU A 72 2.73 12.29 -15.76
N PRO A 73 3.11 13.31 -16.53
CA PRO A 73 4.05 14.32 -16.07
C PRO A 73 3.33 15.46 -15.34
N ALA A 74 4.10 16.29 -14.62
CA ALA A 74 3.60 17.56 -14.12
C ALA A 74 3.00 18.41 -15.28
N PRO A 75 1.89 19.13 -15.05
CA PRO A 75 1.24 19.40 -13.76
C PRO A 75 0.16 18.37 -13.37
N PHE A 76 0.08 17.23 -14.05
CA PHE A 76 -0.79 16.15 -13.65
C PHE A 76 -0.16 15.35 -12.52
N ASP A 77 -0.82 14.25 -12.17
CA ASP A 77 -0.46 13.36 -11.10
C ASP A 77 0.80 12.53 -11.46
N THR A 78 1.95 12.95 -10.94
CA THR A 78 3.25 12.32 -11.24
C THR A 78 3.46 11.10 -10.37
N PRO A 79 3.98 9.96 -10.89
CA PRO A 79 4.18 8.77 -10.09
C PRO A 79 5.00 9.01 -8.83
N ASP A 80 4.38 8.75 -7.69
CA ASP A 80 5.08 8.79 -6.42
C ASP A 80 4.52 7.76 -5.42
N TYR A 81 4.65 8.09 -4.14
CA TYR A 81 4.30 7.24 -2.99
C TYR A 81 3.68 8.08 -1.88
N THR A 82 3.15 9.24 -2.25
CA THR A 82 2.21 10.01 -1.47
C THR A 82 0.79 9.63 -1.88
N VAL A 83 -0.19 9.99 -1.05
CA VAL A 83 -1.59 9.69 -1.30
C VAL A 83 -2.38 10.96 -1.11
N GLY A 84 -3.15 11.36 -2.12
CA GLY A 84 -4.03 12.52 -2.14
C GLY A 84 -3.31 13.86 -2.23
N GLU A 85 -2.04 13.88 -2.64
CA GLU A 85 -1.23 15.09 -2.84
C GLU A 85 -1.84 16.05 -3.85
N MET A 86 -2.49 15.53 -4.90
CA MET A 86 -3.16 16.35 -5.92
C MET A 86 -4.50 16.93 -5.47
N VAL A 87 -5.16 16.35 -4.45
CA VAL A 87 -6.46 16.84 -3.96
C VAL A 87 -6.34 17.76 -2.76
N ASP A 88 -5.29 17.62 -1.93
CA ASP A 88 -5.03 18.47 -0.76
C ASP A 88 -6.31 18.69 0.07
N LEU A 89 -6.92 17.57 0.47
CA LEU A 89 -8.31 17.45 0.91
C LEU A 89 -8.71 18.53 1.94
N ASP A 90 -7.83 18.78 2.90
CA ASP A 90 -7.99 19.72 4.01
C ASP A 90 -7.00 20.89 4.02
N GLY A 91 -6.16 21.04 2.98
CA GLY A 91 -5.12 22.06 2.92
C GLY A 91 -3.80 21.67 3.62
N GLY A 92 -3.68 20.43 4.08
CA GLY A 92 -2.50 19.89 4.78
C GLY A 92 -1.43 19.24 3.88
N GLY A 93 -1.66 19.14 2.58
CA GLY A 93 -0.84 18.38 1.64
C GLY A 93 -1.29 16.92 1.52
N PRO A 94 -0.37 15.98 1.20
CA PRO A 94 -0.70 14.57 1.10
C PRO A 94 -1.30 13.99 2.38
N LEU A 95 -2.32 13.14 2.23
CA LEU A 95 -3.02 12.46 3.31
C LEU A 95 -2.15 11.42 4.00
N ARG A 96 -1.32 10.71 3.22
CA ARG A 96 -0.42 9.65 3.71
C ARG A 96 0.88 9.64 2.91
N TYR A 97 1.92 9.10 3.54
CA TYR A 97 3.25 8.95 2.96
C TYR A 97 3.69 7.49 3.07
N MET A 98 3.64 6.73 1.97
CA MET A 98 3.95 5.30 2.04
C MET A 98 5.40 5.03 2.43
N TYR A 99 6.33 5.92 2.08
CA TYR A 99 7.76 5.78 2.43
C TYR A 99 8.07 6.07 3.91
N ASN A 100 7.21 6.83 4.61
CA ASN A 100 7.36 7.14 6.03
C ASN A 100 6.00 7.54 6.64
N PRO A 101 5.12 6.55 6.94
CA PRO A 101 3.77 6.81 7.46
C PRO A 101 3.70 7.76 8.66
N SER A 102 4.73 7.77 9.52
CA SER A 102 4.78 8.61 10.71
C SER A 102 4.79 10.12 10.44
N LEU A 103 5.02 10.56 9.19
CA LEU A 103 4.88 11.96 8.78
C LEU A 103 3.45 12.49 8.96
N THR A 104 2.45 11.62 8.91
CA THR A 104 1.02 11.93 9.14
C THR A 104 0.49 11.33 10.45
N GLY A 105 1.37 10.80 11.29
CA GLY A 105 1.02 10.17 12.58
C GLY A 105 0.73 8.68 12.51
N ASP A 106 0.83 8.06 11.33
CA ASP A 106 0.57 6.64 11.15
C ASP A 106 1.78 5.78 11.58
N PRO A 107 1.57 4.57 12.12
CA PRO A 107 2.65 3.68 12.50
C PRO A 107 3.46 3.18 11.30
N ASN A 108 4.76 3.50 11.28
CA ASN A 108 5.72 2.88 10.36
C ASN A 108 5.84 1.36 10.56
N CYS A 109 5.60 0.88 11.77
CA CYS A 109 5.96 -0.47 12.20
C CYS A 109 4.73 -1.27 12.62
N TYR A 110 4.70 -2.54 12.24
CA TYR A 110 3.69 -3.46 12.72
C TYR A 110 3.81 -3.67 14.24
N SER A 111 2.64 -3.75 14.86
CA SER A 111 2.41 -4.18 16.24
C SER A 111 1.26 -5.17 16.24
N SER A 112 1.24 -6.12 17.17
CA SER A 112 0.08 -7.00 17.37
C SER A 112 -1.19 -6.24 17.76
N THR A 113 -1.01 -5.03 18.31
CA THR A 113 -2.08 -4.07 18.64
C THR A 113 -1.94 -2.88 17.71
N LEU A 114 -2.76 -2.86 16.66
CA LEU A 114 -2.85 -1.74 15.71
C LEU A 114 -3.95 -0.75 16.16
N PRO A 115 -3.88 0.51 15.71
CA PRO A 115 -5.01 1.43 15.80
C PRO A 115 -6.29 0.80 15.22
N PRO A 116 -7.48 1.15 15.75
CA PRO A 116 -8.74 0.62 15.24
C PRO A 116 -9.16 1.26 13.91
N ASP A 117 -8.68 2.47 13.63
CA ASP A 117 -8.93 3.17 12.37
C ASP A 117 -8.13 2.50 11.24
N GLU A 118 -8.81 2.19 10.12
CA GLU A 118 -8.20 1.52 8.98
C GLU A 118 -7.12 2.38 8.31
N HIS A 119 -7.34 3.69 8.17
CA HIS A 119 -6.40 4.59 7.51
C HIS A 119 -5.09 4.65 8.30
N THR A 120 -5.19 4.86 9.63
CA THR A 120 -4.02 4.86 10.49
C THR A 120 -3.36 3.48 10.54
N ALA A 121 -4.15 2.41 10.64
CA ALA A 121 -3.60 1.05 10.68
C ALA A 121 -2.95 0.58 9.37
N SER A 122 -3.13 1.31 8.25
CA SER A 122 -2.55 0.99 6.94
C SER A 122 -1.04 1.22 6.85
N GLY A 123 -0.50 2.09 7.73
CA GLY A 123 0.90 2.51 7.71
C GLY A 123 1.91 1.38 7.50
N PRO A 124 1.86 0.25 8.23
CA PRO A 124 2.81 -0.84 8.05
C PRO A 124 2.73 -1.53 6.68
N LEU A 125 1.54 -1.60 6.05
CA LEU A 125 1.39 -2.18 4.72
C LEU A 125 1.92 -1.23 3.64
N ASN A 126 1.61 0.06 3.76
CA ASN A 126 2.14 1.11 2.89
C ASN A 126 3.68 1.14 2.94
N HIS A 127 4.22 1.12 4.15
CA HIS A 127 5.65 1.12 4.39
C HIS A 127 6.34 -0.12 3.84
N TRP A 128 5.73 -1.29 4.02
CA TRP A 128 6.23 -2.53 3.43
C TRP A 128 6.30 -2.44 1.90
N PHE A 129 5.26 -1.92 1.27
CA PHE A 129 5.20 -1.85 -0.19
C PHE A 129 6.27 -0.91 -0.75
N TYR A 130 6.44 0.27 -0.14
CA TYR A 130 7.53 1.19 -0.51
C TYR A 130 8.90 0.53 -0.37
N LEU A 131 9.18 -0.10 0.78
CA LEU A 131 10.45 -0.77 1.02
C LEU A 131 10.69 -1.94 0.06
N LEU A 132 9.65 -2.65 -0.34
CA LEU A 132 9.77 -3.69 -1.37
C LEU A 132 10.04 -3.08 -2.75
N ALA A 133 9.32 -2.02 -3.12
CA ALA A 133 9.46 -1.41 -4.44
C ALA A 133 10.82 -0.70 -4.60
N GLU A 134 11.19 0.15 -3.65
CA GLU A 134 12.31 1.07 -3.79
C GLU A 134 13.48 0.74 -2.85
N GLY A 135 13.18 0.19 -1.68
CA GLY A 135 14.17 -0.02 -0.63
C GLY A 135 14.33 1.19 0.29
N SER A 136 15.24 1.09 1.26
CA SER A 136 15.39 2.11 2.31
C SER A 136 16.21 3.33 1.88
N ASN A 137 17.06 3.18 0.86
CA ASN A 137 17.88 4.26 0.28
C ASN A 137 17.99 4.07 -1.24
N PRO A 138 16.92 4.36 -1.99
CA PRO A 138 16.85 4.08 -3.44
C PRO A 138 17.72 5.01 -4.30
N GLY A 139 18.02 6.22 -3.83
CA GLY A 139 18.63 7.27 -4.65
C GLY A 139 17.70 7.75 -5.78
N GLY A 140 18.26 8.42 -6.80
CA GLY A 140 17.49 8.81 -7.99
C GLY A 140 16.38 9.84 -7.74
N GLY A 141 16.44 10.61 -6.66
CA GLY A 141 15.43 11.59 -6.28
C GLY A 141 14.27 11.04 -5.45
N LYS A 142 14.21 9.71 -5.23
CA LYS A 142 13.19 9.07 -4.40
C LYS A 142 13.48 9.26 -2.91
N PRO A 143 12.46 9.39 -2.04
CA PRO A 143 12.65 9.57 -0.60
C PRO A 143 13.43 8.42 0.05
N ASN A 144 14.25 8.73 1.04
CA ASN A 144 14.78 7.68 1.92
C ASN A 144 13.68 7.23 2.89
N SER A 145 13.67 5.94 3.20
CA SER A 145 12.66 5.34 4.07
C SER A 145 13.34 4.70 5.30
N PRO A 146 12.87 5.00 6.52
CA PRO A 146 13.39 4.36 7.72
C PRO A 146 13.07 2.87 7.72
N THR A 147 13.73 2.09 8.59
CA THR A 147 13.29 0.71 8.87
C THR A 147 13.14 0.53 10.37
N CYS A 148 12.11 -0.22 10.76
CA CYS A 148 11.78 -0.44 12.16
C CYS A 148 12.83 -1.26 12.90
N ASN A 149 13.69 -1.98 12.18
CA ASN A 149 14.74 -2.83 12.73
C ASN A 149 16.17 -2.32 12.42
N GLY A 150 16.31 -1.13 11.82
CA GLY A 150 17.60 -0.56 11.43
C GLY A 150 18.31 -1.27 10.26
N SER A 151 17.62 -2.18 9.57
CA SER A 151 18.16 -2.86 8.39
C SER A 151 18.17 -1.95 7.16
N THR A 152 19.00 -2.28 6.17
CA THR A 152 18.92 -1.72 4.82
C THR A 152 18.14 -2.66 3.92
N VAL A 153 17.19 -2.13 3.15
CA VAL A 153 16.38 -2.90 2.20
C VAL A 153 16.70 -2.45 0.78
N THR A 154 16.83 -3.41 -0.15
CA THR A 154 17.00 -3.16 -1.58
C THR A 154 15.71 -3.48 -2.32
N GLY A 155 15.22 -2.54 -3.11
CA GLY A 155 13.98 -2.70 -3.86
C GLY A 155 14.03 -3.74 -5.00
N VAL A 156 12.84 -4.10 -5.49
CA VAL A 156 12.60 -4.90 -6.70
C VAL A 156 12.04 -4.09 -7.87
N GLY A 157 11.77 -2.79 -7.65
CA GLY A 157 11.02 -1.92 -8.55
C GLY A 157 9.51 -2.09 -8.40
N ILE A 158 8.77 -0.99 -8.59
CA ILE A 158 7.31 -0.93 -8.37
C ILE A 158 6.52 -1.99 -9.16
N GLN A 159 6.87 -2.28 -10.42
CA GLN A 159 6.17 -3.28 -11.21
C GLN A 159 6.30 -4.69 -10.63
N THR A 160 7.50 -5.06 -10.16
CA THR A 160 7.72 -6.37 -9.53
C THR A 160 7.04 -6.43 -8.16
N ALA A 161 7.10 -5.34 -7.38
CA ALA A 161 6.41 -5.24 -6.09
C ALA A 161 4.89 -5.37 -6.27
N GLY A 162 4.31 -4.72 -7.28
CA GLY A 162 2.90 -4.84 -7.63
C GLY A 162 2.49 -6.26 -8.00
N ARG A 163 3.31 -6.99 -8.76
CA ARG A 163 3.06 -8.41 -9.07
C ARG A 163 3.10 -9.28 -7.82
N VAL A 164 4.03 -9.04 -6.90
CA VAL A 164 4.12 -9.75 -5.62
C VAL A 164 2.86 -9.48 -4.78
N PHE A 165 2.46 -8.22 -4.69
CA PHE A 165 1.29 -7.80 -3.93
C PHE A 165 0.01 -8.41 -4.51
N TYR A 166 -0.23 -8.24 -5.83
CA TYR A 166 -1.41 -8.79 -6.49
C TYR A 166 -1.46 -10.32 -6.42
N GLY A 167 -0.32 -11.00 -6.58
CA GLY A 167 -0.24 -12.45 -6.37
C GLY A 167 -0.57 -12.86 -4.94
N GLY A 168 -0.16 -12.07 -3.95
CA GLY A 168 -0.52 -12.27 -2.54
C GLY A 168 -2.02 -12.05 -2.30
N LEU A 169 -2.60 -10.99 -2.87
CA LEU A 169 -4.02 -10.66 -2.82
C LEU A 169 -4.87 -11.84 -3.31
N LEU A 170 -4.49 -12.49 -4.41
CA LEU A 170 -5.20 -13.68 -4.93
C LEU A 170 -5.12 -14.91 -4.01
N LEU A 171 -4.20 -14.94 -3.05
CA LEU A 171 -4.01 -16.03 -2.08
C LEU A 171 -4.63 -15.71 -0.70
N ARG A 172 -5.31 -14.56 -0.56
CA ARG A 172 -6.02 -14.15 0.66
C ARG A 172 -7.11 -15.16 1.03
N THR A 173 -7.37 -15.30 2.32
CA THR A 173 -8.44 -16.16 2.86
C THR A 173 -9.20 -15.44 3.97
N SER A 174 -10.40 -15.91 4.32
CA SER A 174 -11.17 -15.31 5.42
C SER A 174 -10.32 -15.26 6.70
N GLY A 175 -10.36 -14.12 7.40
CA GLY A 175 -9.57 -13.89 8.60
C GLY A 175 -8.09 -13.59 8.35
N THR A 176 -7.72 -13.17 7.13
CA THR A 176 -6.36 -12.69 6.83
C THR A 176 -5.99 -11.54 7.77
N LYS A 177 -4.76 -11.60 8.29
CA LYS A 177 -4.08 -10.57 9.09
C LYS A 177 -2.72 -10.28 8.44
N TYR A 178 -1.98 -9.29 8.93
CA TYR A 178 -0.64 -8.95 8.42
C TYR A 178 0.31 -10.14 8.30
N VAL A 179 0.27 -11.07 9.26
CA VAL A 179 1.12 -12.27 9.25
C VAL A 179 0.71 -13.22 8.10
N GLN A 180 -0.57 -13.36 7.81
CA GLN A 180 -1.04 -14.12 6.65
C GLN A 180 -0.69 -13.41 5.34
N GLU A 181 -0.86 -12.08 5.27
CA GLU A 181 -0.49 -11.25 4.11
C GLU A 181 1.00 -11.43 3.76
N ARG A 182 1.87 -11.44 4.78
CA ARG A 182 3.28 -11.79 4.64
C ARG A 182 3.48 -13.16 3.99
N ARG A 183 2.80 -14.18 4.49
CA ARG A 183 2.91 -15.54 3.93
C ARG A 183 2.47 -15.59 2.47
N GLN A 184 1.37 -14.94 2.14
CA GLN A 184 0.75 -14.94 0.81
C GLN A 184 1.64 -14.23 -0.21
N THR A 185 2.13 -13.04 0.13
CA THR A 185 3.07 -12.28 -0.72
C THR A 185 4.41 -13.00 -0.87
N LEU A 186 4.91 -13.70 0.16
CA LEU A 186 6.10 -14.55 0.03
C LEU A 186 5.87 -15.75 -0.90
N ALA A 187 4.69 -16.38 -0.85
CA ALA A 187 4.33 -17.45 -1.78
C ALA A 187 4.27 -16.94 -3.23
N ALA A 188 3.67 -15.77 -3.45
CA ALA A 188 3.63 -15.11 -4.75
C ALA A 188 5.05 -14.75 -5.24
N ALA A 189 5.88 -14.14 -4.40
CA ALA A 189 7.25 -13.79 -4.73
C ALA A 189 8.09 -15.01 -5.15
N LYS A 190 7.94 -16.14 -4.46
CA LYS A 190 8.60 -17.40 -4.82
C LYS A 190 8.12 -17.95 -6.16
N ALA A 191 6.85 -17.81 -6.48
CA ALA A 191 6.28 -18.26 -7.75
C ALA A 191 6.72 -17.38 -8.94
N LEU A 192 6.98 -16.09 -8.70
CA LEU A 192 7.39 -15.12 -9.73
C LEU A 192 8.85 -15.23 -10.13
N ASP A 193 9.72 -15.70 -9.22
CA ASP A 193 11.17 -15.71 -9.43
C ASP A 193 11.80 -17.03 -8.93
N PRO A 194 12.27 -17.91 -9.84
CA PRO A 194 12.90 -19.17 -9.46
C PRO A 194 14.28 -18.99 -8.80
N THR A 195 14.88 -17.80 -8.87
CA THR A 195 16.21 -17.52 -8.29
C THR A 195 16.16 -17.13 -6.81
N CYS A 196 14.96 -17.02 -6.22
CA CYS A 196 14.72 -16.53 -4.86
C CYS A 196 15.04 -15.05 -4.62
N GLY A 197 15.51 -14.28 -5.61
CA GLY A 197 15.88 -12.87 -5.44
C GLY A 197 14.71 -11.99 -5.00
N VAL A 198 13.56 -12.10 -5.67
CA VAL A 198 12.33 -11.37 -5.29
C VAL A 198 11.83 -11.84 -3.94
N PHE A 199 11.82 -13.15 -3.68
CA PHE A 199 11.42 -13.72 -2.40
C PHE A 199 12.23 -13.14 -1.22
N LEU A 200 13.56 -13.11 -1.33
CA LEU A 200 14.43 -12.63 -0.26
C LEU A 200 14.23 -11.13 0.01
N LYS A 201 13.99 -10.33 -1.03
CA LYS A 201 13.69 -8.89 -0.89
C LYS A 201 12.30 -8.65 -0.30
N THR A 202 11.28 -9.40 -0.71
CA THR A 202 9.95 -9.40 -0.08
C THR A 202 10.03 -9.74 1.40
N LYS A 203 10.82 -10.76 1.77
CA LYS A 203 11.06 -11.14 3.16
C LYS A 203 11.78 -10.05 3.95
N ALA A 204 12.81 -9.43 3.34
CA ALA A 204 13.55 -8.32 3.95
C ALA A 204 12.65 -7.12 4.23
N ALA A 205 11.80 -6.73 3.28
CA ALA A 205 10.82 -5.64 3.47
C ALA A 205 9.85 -5.95 4.62
N TRP A 206 9.29 -7.16 4.70
CA TRP A 206 8.40 -7.53 5.81
C TRP A 206 9.10 -7.52 7.17
N ASN A 207 10.36 -7.97 7.22
CA ASN A 207 11.18 -7.88 8.43
C ASN A 207 11.44 -6.42 8.82
N ALA A 208 11.67 -5.54 7.84
CA ALA A 208 11.94 -4.12 8.04
C ALA A 208 10.75 -3.36 8.64
N VAL A 209 9.52 -3.83 8.45
CA VAL A 209 8.32 -3.30 9.12
C VAL A 209 7.87 -4.11 10.34
N ARG A 210 8.69 -5.07 10.80
CA ARG A 210 8.43 -5.93 11.99
C ARG A 210 7.20 -6.83 11.93
N VAL A 211 6.68 -7.18 10.74
CA VAL A 211 5.69 -8.25 10.65
C VAL A 211 6.39 -9.60 10.88
N PRO A 212 6.03 -10.36 11.93
CA PRO A 212 6.75 -11.57 12.28
C PRO A 212 6.56 -12.68 11.25
N PRO A 213 7.49 -13.66 11.18
CA PRO A 213 7.31 -14.85 10.37
C PRO A 213 5.97 -15.55 10.62
N ALA A 214 5.36 -16.02 9.54
CA ALA A 214 4.06 -16.70 9.61
C ALA A 214 4.22 -18.22 9.75
N PRO A 215 3.30 -18.90 10.45
CA PRO A 215 3.22 -20.35 10.37
C PRO A 215 3.04 -20.83 8.92
N GLY A 216 3.95 -21.71 8.49
CA GLY A 216 3.98 -22.20 7.11
C GLY A 216 4.42 -21.16 6.08
N GLU A 217 5.16 -20.12 6.49
CA GLU A 217 5.81 -19.25 5.49
C GLU A 217 6.71 -20.08 4.57
N PRO A 218 6.61 -19.90 3.24
CA PRO A 218 7.47 -20.63 2.32
C PRO A 218 8.94 -20.29 2.60
N ASN A 219 9.83 -21.23 2.34
CA ASN A 219 11.26 -21.01 2.41
C ASN A 219 11.88 -21.00 1.01
N CYS A 220 12.97 -20.26 0.87
CA CYS A 220 13.84 -20.26 -0.32
C CYS A 220 15.28 -20.41 0.20
N PRO A 221 16.05 -21.38 -0.32
CA PRO A 221 17.44 -21.58 0.07
C PRO A 221 18.33 -20.39 -0.27
#